data_AF-C9MLW1-F1
#
_entry.id   AF-C9MLW1-F1
#
_cell.length_a   1.000
_cell.length_b   1.000
_cell.length_c   1.000
_cell.angle_alpha   90.00
_cell.angle_beta   90.00
_cell.angle_gamma   90.00
#
_symmetry.space_group_name_H-M   'P 1'
#
loop_
_entity.id
_entity.type
_entity.pdbx_description
1 polymer ?
#
loop_
_entity_poly.entity_id
_entity_poly.type
_entity_poly.pdbx_seq_one_letter_code
_entity_poly.pdbx_strand_id
1 'polypeptide(L)'
;MKKIKVERLVRPIEWVRKTKIGELRVANVPFEKEHSVRNVISKYNTGYGRRTGKFVHVAYNLEAERMGIFVISREERENELNGNKDAQNWKSKFPKSFFERDKWEIGTEHD
;
A
#
# COMPACT_ATOMS: atom_id res chain seq x y z
N MET A 1 4.10 -17.60 -3.15
CA MET A 1 3.74 -16.17 -3.03
C MET A 1 2.24 -16.06 -3.20
N LYS A 2 1.56 -15.13 -2.51
CA LYS A 2 0.10 -14.98 -2.64
C LYS A 2 -0.16 -14.05 -3.81
N LYS A 3 -0.86 -14.54 -4.84
CA LYS A 3 -1.20 -13.72 -6.01
C LYS A 3 -1.96 -12.46 -5.59
N ILE A 4 -1.53 -11.32 -6.13
CA ILE A 4 -2.09 -10.00 -5.90
C ILE A 4 -2.99 -9.67 -7.09
N LYS A 5 -4.28 -9.51 -6.81
CA LYS A 5 -5.24 -9.05 -7.81
C LYS A 5 -5.17 -7.54 -7.93
N VAL A 6 -5.10 -7.03 -9.16
CA VAL A 6 -5.15 -5.58 -9.41
C VAL A 6 -6.57 -5.07 -9.27
N GLU A 7 -6.74 -4.08 -8.41
CA GLU A 7 -8.05 -3.58 -8.04
C GLU A 7 -8.40 -2.27 -8.73
N ARG A 8 -9.69 -2.03 -8.88
CA ARG A 8 -10.21 -0.71 -9.22
C ARG A 8 -10.33 0.14 -7.96
N LEU A 9 -9.57 1.24 -7.87
CA LEU A 9 -9.68 2.16 -6.75
C LEU A 9 -10.91 3.08 -6.90
N VAL A 10 -11.99 2.77 -6.18
CA VAL A 10 -13.21 3.59 -6.17
C VAL A 10 -13.18 4.60 -5.02
N ARG A 11 -12.87 4.15 -3.80
CA ARG A 11 -12.84 4.97 -2.58
C ARG A 11 -11.57 4.69 -1.77
N PRO A 12 -10.57 5.58 -1.77
CA PRO A 12 -9.29 5.37 -1.08
C PRO A 12 -9.43 5.02 0.40
N ILE A 13 -10.38 5.66 1.11
CA ILE A 13 -10.56 5.42 2.54
C ILE A 13 -11.13 4.03 2.84
N GLU A 14 -12.06 3.54 2.01
CA GLU A 14 -12.61 2.18 2.17
C GLU A 14 -11.58 1.13 1.80
N TRP A 15 -10.77 1.40 0.77
CA TRP A 15 -9.65 0.56 0.38
C TRP A 15 -8.72 0.32 1.57
N VAL A 16 -8.24 1.40 2.20
CA VAL A 16 -7.40 1.35 3.40
C VAL A 16 -8.09 0.67 4.60
N ARG A 17 -9.37 0.98 4.85
CA ARG A 17 -10.09 0.42 6.01
C ARG A 17 -10.31 -1.08 5.91
N LYS A 18 -10.59 -1.61 4.71
CA LYS A 18 -10.87 -3.03 4.49
C LYS A 18 -9.62 -3.91 4.48
N THR A 19 -8.45 -3.33 4.20
CA THR A 19 -7.17 -4.06 4.20
C THR A 19 -6.75 -4.43 5.63
N LYS A 20 -6.38 -5.70 5.83
CA LYS A 20 -5.96 -6.26 7.12
C LYS A 20 -4.45 -6.09 7.32
N ILE A 21 -3.99 -6.19 8.57
CA ILE A 21 -2.56 -6.23 8.90
C ILE A 21 -1.91 -7.42 8.19
N GLY A 22 -0.72 -7.22 7.62
CA GLY A 22 0.01 -8.20 6.80
C GLY A 22 -0.50 -8.32 5.36
N GLU A 23 -1.54 -7.58 4.97
CA GLU A 23 -2.12 -7.65 3.63
C GLU A 23 -1.49 -6.61 2.68
N LEU A 24 -1.25 -7.07 1.46
CA LEU A 24 -0.74 -6.30 0.33
C LEU A 24 -1.86 -6.15 -0.70
N ARG A 25 -2.11 -4.92 -1.15
CA ARG A 25 -3.11 -4.64 -2.21
C ARG A 25 -2.54 -3.68 -3.23
N VAL A 26 -2.96 -3.85 -4.48
CA VAL A 26 -2.52 -3.03 -5.61
C VAL A 26 -3.73 -2.53 -6.37
N ALA A 27 -3.70 -1.26 -6.77
CA ALA A 27 -4.72 -0.66 -7.61
C ALA A 27 -4.08 0.27 -8.64
N ASN A 28 -4.70 0.38 -9.82
CA ASN A 28 -4.31 1.39 -10.80
C ASN A 28 -4.81 2.75 -10.33
N VAL A 29 -3.89 3.72 -10.27
CA VAL A 29 -4.15 5.08 -9.79
C VAL A 29 -3.46 6.03 -10.76
N PRO A 30 -4.22 6.81 -11.55
CA PRO A 30 -3.62 7.80 -12.44
C PRO A 30 -2.78 8.81 -11.68
N PHE A 31 -1.74 9.33 -12.32
CA PHE A 31 -0.81 10.27 -11.70
C PHE A 31 -1.52 11.48 -11.07
N GLU A 32 -2.59 11.99 -11.69
CA GLU A 32 -3.33 13.17 -11.21
C GLU A 32 -4.05 12.91 -9.88
N LYS A 33 -4.31 11.63 -9.55
CA LYS A 33 -5.01 11.23 -8.31
C LYS A 33 -4.08 10.73 -7.22
N GLU A 34 -2.83 10.45 -7.56
CA GLU A 34 -1.81 9.86 -6.70
C GLU A 34 -1.70 10.60 -5.35
N HIS A 35 -1.53 11.92 -5.41
CA HIS A 35 -1.32 12.76 -4.25
C HIS A 35 -2.55 12.76 -3.33
N SER A 36 -3.76 12.78 -3.92
CA SER A 36 -5.01 12.69 -3.17
C SER A 36 -5.12 11.37 -2.40
N VAL A 37 -4.71 10.25 -2.99
CA VAL A 37 -4.73 8.94 -2.33
C VAL A 37 -3.73 8.90 -1.18
N ARG A 38 -2.50 9.42 -1.38
CA ARG A 38 -1.50 9.55 -0.31
C ARG A 38 -2.00 10.39 0.86
N ASN A 39 -2.69 11.49 0.59
CA ASN A 39 -3.25 12.35 1.63
C ASN A 39 -4.31 11.63 2.46
N VAL A 40 -5.13 10.78 1.85
CA VAL A 40 -6.09 9.93 2.59
C VAL A 40 -5.36 8.95 3.49
N ILE A 41 -4.30 8.30 3.00
CA ILE A 41 -3.48 7.35 3.78
C ILE A 41 -2.78 8.05 4.95
N SER A 42 -2.19 9.23 4.72
CA SER A 42 -1.54 10.03 5.75
C SER A 42 -2.52 10.42 6.86
N LYS A 43 -3.69 10.96 6.50
CA LYS A 43 -4.76 11.28 7.45
C LYS A 43 -5.27 10.05 8.19
N TYR A 44 -5.39 8.92 7.50
CA TYR A 44 -5.76 7.65 8.10
C TYR A 44 -4.75 7.25 9.18
N ASN A 45 -3.45 7.21 8.86
CA ASN A 45 -2.40 6.79 9.79
C ASN A 45 -2.35 7.67 11.04
N THR A 46 -2.42 9.00 10.88
CA THR A 46 -2.37 9.96 12.00
C THR A 46 -3.60 9.87 12.90
N GLY A 47 -4.79 9.65 12.34
CA GLY A 47 -6.04 9.64 13.10
C GLY A 47 -6.54 8.25 13.49
N TYR A 48 -6.87 7.43 12.51
CA TYR A 48 -7.42 6.09 12.74
C TYR A 48 -6.33 5.08 13.07
N GLY A 49 -5.20 5.10 12.36
CA GLY A 49 -4.15 4.12 12.53
C GLY A 49 -3.56 4.13 13.94
N ARG A 50 -3.32 5.31 14.51
CA ARG A 50 -2.94 5.45 15.93
C ARG A 50 -3.97 4.82 16.87
N ARG A 51 -5.27 5.05 16.65
CA ARG A 51 -6.35 4.51 17.49
C ARG A 51 -6.51 2.99 17.36
N THR A 52 -6.42 2.46 16.14
CA THR A 52 -6.67 1.03 15.86
C THR A 52 -5.40 0.17 15.87
N GLY A 53 -4.22 0.78 16.00
CA GLY A 53 -2.94 0.07 15.87
C GLY A 53 -2.66 -0.47 14.48
N LYS A 54 -3.24 0.15 13.44
CA LYS A 54 -3.15 -0.31 12.04
C LYS A 54 -2.58 0.80 11.16
N PHE A 55 -1.39 0.59 10.60
CA PHE A 55 -0.70 1.61 9.80
C PHE A 55 -0.52 1.13 8.36
N VAL A 56 -0.61 2.06 7.42
CA VAL A 56 -0.52 1.76 5.99
C VAL A 56 0.70 2.41 5.38
N HIS A 57 1.56 1.59 4.80
CA HIS A 57 2.60 1.99 3.88
C HIS A 57 2.06 2.08 2.46
N VAL A 58 2.63 3.00 1.70
CA VAL A 58 2.22 3.24 0.32
C VAL A 58 3.45 3.36 -0.58
N ALA A 59 3.41 2.64 -1.69
CA ALA A 59 4.33 2.78 -2.80
C ALA A 59 3.56 3.16 -4.06
N TYR A 60 4.14 4.02 -4.89
CA TYR A 60 3.58 4.41 -6.17
C TYR A 60 4.62 4.18 -7.26
N ASN A 61 4.21 3.55 -8.34
CA ASN A 61 4.99 3.41 -9.56
C ASN A 61 4.44 4.39 -10.59
N LEU A 62 5.24 5.40 -10.93
CA LEU A 62 4.88 6.48 -11.84
C LEU A 62 4.76 5.99 -13.29
N GLU A 63 5.67 5.14 -13.75
CA GLU A 63 5.72 4.69 -15.14
C GLU A 63 4.52 3.78 -15.47
N ALA A 64 4.10 2.94 -14.52
CA ALA A 64 2.96 2.03 -14.67
C ALA A 64 1.63 2.57 -14.10
N GLU A 65 1.62 3.76 -13.50
CA GLU A 65 0.45 4.39 -12.86
C GLU A 65 -0.32 3.48 -11.89
N ARG A 66 0.41 2.87 -10.95
CA ARG A 66 -0.16 1.94 -9.97
C ARG A 66 0.32 2.25 -8.57
N MET A 67 -0.59 2.03 -7.63
CA MET A 67 -0.36 2.23 -6.21
C MET A 67 -0.49 0.92 -5.46
N GLY A 68 0.48 0.68 -4.61
CA GLY A 68 0.56 -0.45 -3.71
C GLY A 68 0.41 0.00 -2.27
N ILE A 69 -0.37 -0.74 -1.48
CA ILE A 69 -0.42 -0.55 -0.02
C ILE A 69 -0.06 -1.83 0.70
N PHE A 70 0.68 -1.67 1.80
CA PHE A 70 0.98 -2.74 2.74
C PHE A 70 0.64 -2.27 4.14
N VAL A 71 -0.02 -3.12 4.92
CA VAL A 71 -0.53 -2.75 6.24
C VAL A 71 0.25 -3.45 7.33
N ILE A 72 0.71 -2.67 8.31
CA ILE A 72 1.48 -3.14 9.46
C ILE A 72 0.76 -2.86 10.77
N SER A 73 1.15 -3.61 11.80
CA SER A 73 0.73 -3.43 13.18
C SER A 73 1.40 -2.22 13.86
N ARG A 74 0.92 -1.87 15.05
CA ARG A 74 1.56 -0.86 15.91
C ARG A 74 2.98 -1.26 16.30
N GLU A 75 3.20 -2.51 16.65
CA GLU A 75 4.51 -3.02 17.06
C GLU A 75 5.54 -2.89 15.93
N GLU A 76 5.18 -3.33 14.72
CA GLU A 76 6.01 -3.13 13.53
C GLU A 76 6.29 -1.65 13.28
N ARG A 77 5.28 -0.78 13.46
CA ARG A 77 5.45 0.66 13.29
C ARG A 77 6.40 1.28 14.32
N GLU A 78 6.33 0.85 15.57
CA GLU A 78 7.24 1.30 16.63
C GLU A 78 8.67 0.83 16.34
N ASN A 79 8.84 -0.41 15.88
CA ASN A 79 10.13 -0.95 15.46
C ASN A 79 10.74 -0.14 14.30
N GLU A 80 9.95 0.26 13.30
CA GLU A 80 10.41 1.13 12.20
C GLU A 80 10.90 2.50 12.70
N LEU A 81 10.13 3.12 13.60
CA LEU A 81 10.44 4.44 14.17
C LEU A 81 11.68 4.39 15.06
N ASN A 82 11.94 3.25 15.69
CA ASN A 82 13.15 2.98 16.46
C ASN A 82 14.37 2.58 15.61
N GLY A 83 14.24 2.60 14.27
CA GLY A 83 15.36 2.41 13.35
C GLY A 83 15.67 0.96 12.98
N ASN A 84 14.75 0.01 13.22
CA ASN A 84 14.93 -1.37 12.78
C ASN A 84 14.89 -1.46 11.23
N LYS A 85 16.02 -1.83 10.62
CA LYS A 85 16.19 -1.91 9.15
C LYS A 85 15.30 -2.98 8.51
N ASP A 86 15.03 -4.09 9.18
CA ASP A 86 14.19 -5.16 8.65
C ASP A 86 12.72 -4.72 8.59
N ALA A 87 12.28 -3.96 9.59
CA ALA A 87 10.94 -3.37 9.60
C ALA A 87 10.77 -2.33 8.47
N GLN A 88 11.83 -1.59 8.14
CA GLN A 88 11.82 -0.62 7.03
C GLN A 88 11.83 -1.26 5.63
N ASN A 89 12.09 -2.57 5.52
CA ASN A 89 12.14 -3.28 4.25
C ASN A 89 10.76 -3.75 3.74
N TRP A 90 9.67 -3.09 4.14
CA TRP A 90 8.31 -3.43 3.70
C TRP A 90 8.13 -3.40 2.18
N LYS A 91 8.94 -2.64 1.44
CA LYS A 91 8.92 -2.63 -0.04
C LYS A 91 9.28 -3.99 -0.65
N SER A 92 10.07 -4.82 0.03
CA SER A 92 10.39 -6.19 -0.41
C SER A 92 9.19 -7.13 -0.42
N LYS A 93 8.08 -6.74 0.22
CA LYS A 93 6.81 -7.49 0.17
C LYS A 93 6.12 -7.36 -1.19
N PHE A 94 6.43 -6.32 -1.96
CA PHE A 94 5.95 -6.18 -3.32
C PHE A 94 6.76 -7.09 -4.26
N PRO A 95 6.10 -7.67 -5.28
CA PRO A 95 6.84 -8.36 -6.31
C PRO A 95 7.70 -7.40 -7.11
N LYS A 96 8.80 -7.91 -7.68
CA LYS A 96 9.70 -7.10 -8.52
C LYS A 96 8.96 -6.44 -9.68
N SER A 97 8.04 -7.19 -10.29
CA SER A 97 7.17 -6.73 -11.37
C SER A 97 6.25 -5.58 -11.00
N PHE A 98 6.05 -5.26 -9.71
CA PHE A 98 5.35 -4.05 -9.25
C PHE A 98 6.15 -2.75 -9.54
N PHE A 99 7.47 -2.83 -9.62
CA PHE A 99 8.34 -1.67 -9.87
C PHE A 99 8.75 -1.54 -11.34
N GLU A 100 8.35 -2.49 -12.19
CA GLU A 100 8.61 -2.46 -13.63
C GLU A 100 7.63 -1.53 -14.37
N ARG A 101 7.83 -1.35 -15.68
CA ARG A 101 7.06 -0.40 -16.50
C ARG A 101 5.73 -0.94 -16.98
N ASP A 102 5.59 -2.26 -16.99
CA ASP A 102 4.44 -2.91 -17.57
C ASP A 102 3.17 -2.58 -16.80
N LYS A 103 2.16 -2.12 -17.55
CA LYS A 103 0.84 -1.86 -17.00
C LYS A 103 0.17 -3.18 -16.66
N TRP A 104 -0.47 -3.21 -15.51
CA TRP A 104 -1.30 -4.33 -15.13
C TRP A 104 -2.77 -3.98 -15.33
N GLU A 105 -3.51 -4.86 -15.99
CA GLU A 105 -4.95 -4.65 -16.19
C GLU A 105 -5.73 -4.94 -14.91
N ILE A 106 -6.81 -4.20 -14.69
CA ILE A 106 -7.70 -4.41 -13.55
C ILE A 106 -8.26 -5.84 -13.61
N GLY A 107 -8.18 -6.56 -12.50
CA GLY A 107 -8.66 -7.92 -12.37
C GLY A 107 -7.62 -9.01 -12.67
N THR A 108 -6.46 -8.64 -13.23
CA THR A 108 -5.34 -9.57 -13.41
C THR A 108 -4.65 -9.88 -12.09
N GLU A 109 -4.02 -11.05 -12.03
CA GLU A 109 -3.29 -11.55 -10.86
C GLU A 109 -1.80 -11.59 -11.14
N HIS A 110 -0.99 -11.13 -10.18
CA HIS A 110 0.46 -11.09 -10.27
C HIS A 110 1.07 -11.71 -9.01
N ASP A 111 2.18 -12.42 -9.17
CA ASP A 111 2.89 -13.04 -8.03
C ASP A 111 3.46 -12.00 -7.08
#